data_AF-A0A8T4AN55-F1
#
_entry.id   AF-A0A8T4AN55-F1
#
_cell.length_a   1.000
_cell.length_b   1.000
_cell.length_c   1.000
_cell.angle_alpha   90.00
_cell.angle_beta   90.00
_cell.angle_gamma   90.00
#
_symmetry.space_group_name_H-M   'P 1'
#
loop_
_entity.id
_entity.type
_entity.pdbx_description
1 polymer ?
#
loop_
_entity_poly.entity_id
_entity_poly.type
_entity_poly.pdbx_seq_one_letter_code
_entity_poly.pdbx_strand_id
1 'polypeptide(L)'
;MITEFEATFINIDKDEFRTTLKNAGASLIRSEYKQKRVNFDLQNFGRDFWEWARVRDEGDKITMAYKNVPLNSSIDQQKEIEFEISDMEAGIEFLSTLGARMTNYSETLRERWDLDGVEIDIDTWPHLDPFVEIEGKSEKEVREAAAKLNFDWNDAMFCGAGRIYEMVYGTHPDKLSKKEPIRLTFEDPNPFLK
;
A
#
# COMPACT_ATOMS: atom_id res chain seq x y z
N MET A 1 11.03 -13.61 6.29
CA MET A 1 10.00 -12.74 5.71
C MET A 1 8.79 -13.60 5.43
N ILE A 2 7.61 -13.09 5.74
CA ILE A 2 6.34 -13.79 5.53
C ILE A 2 5.88 -13.45 4.12
N THR A 3 5.22 -14.39 3.45
CA THR A 3 4.52 -14.10 2.19
C THR A 3 3.19 -13.44 2.51
N GLU A 4 2.96 -12.24 1.98
CA GLU A 4 1.65 -11.59 1.98
C GLU A 4 0.88 -12.05 0.73
N PHE A 5 -0.33 -12.59 0.92
CA PHE A 5 -1.23 -12.85 -0.19
C PHE A 5 -2.18 -11.68 -0.32
N GLU A 6 -1.78 -10.68 -1.10
CA GLU A 6 -2.52 -9.45 -1.33
C GLU A 6 -2.82 -9.28 -2.83
N ALA A 7 -4.05 -8.88 -3.16
CA ALA A 7 -4.47 -8.49 -4.50
C ALA A 7 -5.12 -7.11 -4.47
N THR A 8 -4.72 -6.24 -5.40
CA THR A 8 -5.23 -4.87 -5.51
C THR A 8 -6.17 -4.74 -6.72
N PHE A 9 -7.28 -4.02 -6.54
CA PHE A 9 -8.26 -3.69 -7.57
C PHE A 9 -8.49 -2.17 -7.60
N ILE A 10 -8.32 -1.53 -8.75
CA ILE A 10 -8.28 -0.06 -8.88
C ILE A 10 -9.59 0.54 -9.39
N ASN A 11 -9.70 1.87 -9.28
CA ASN A 11 -10.78 2.70 -9.85
C ASN A 11 -12.17 2.34 -9.32
N ILE A 12 -12.31 2.26 -8.00
CA ILE A 12 -13.59 2.00 -7.34
C ILE A 12 -14.29 3.28 -6.88
N ASP A 13 -15.62 3.27 -6.86
CA ASP A 13 -16.42 4.23 -6.09
C ASP A 13 -16.57 3.71 -4.64
N LYS A 14 -16.18 4.53 -3.66
CA LYS A 14 -16.17 4.11 -2.25
C LYS A 14 -17.56 3.82 -1.71
N ASP A 15 -18.57 4.58 -2.09
CA ASP A 15 -19.91 4.46 -1.53
C ASP A 15 -20.65 3.26 -2.14
N GLU A 16 -20.47 3.03 -3.45
CA GLU A 16 -20.91 1.80 -4.10
C GLU A 16 -20.20 0.58 -3.50
N PHE A 17 -18.88 0.64 -3.32
CA PHE A 17 -18.13 -0.50 -2.80
C PHE A 17 -18.43 -0.82 -1.33
N ARG A 18 -18.67 0.19 -0.48
CA ARG A 18 -19.20 -0.01 0.88
C ARG A 18 -20.54 -0.74 0.87
N THR A 19 -21.37 -0.48 -0.13
CA THR A 19 -22.65 -1.19 -0.29
C THR A 19 -22.42 -2.65 -0.67
N THR A 20 -21.49 -2.91 -1.60
CA THR A 20 -21.05 -4.27 -1.95
C THR A 20 -20.53 -5.05 -0.74
N LEU A 21 -19.67 -4.44 0.08
CA LEU A 21 -19.12 -5.04 1.29
C LEU A 21 -20.22 -5.45 2.29
N LYS A 22 -21.15 -4.53 2.58
CA LYS A 22 -22.28 -4.83 3.47
C LYS A 22 -23.16 -5.96 2.95
N ASN A 23 -23.44 -5.97 1.64
CA ASN A 23 -24.24 -7.02 1.00
C ASN A 23 -23.53 -8.38 1.00
N ALA A 24 -22.20 -8.38 0.95
CA ALA A 24 -21.38 -9.59 1.07
C ALA A 24 -21.24 -10.09 2.53
N GLY A 25 -21.75 -9.34 3.51
CA GLY A 25 -21.67 -9.69 4.93
C GLY A 25 -20.37 -9.25 5.62
N ALA A 26 -19.59 -8.36 5.00
CA ALA A 26 -18.38 -7.84 5.59
C ALA A 26 -18.67 -6.95 6.81
N SER A 27 -17.78 -7.01 7.80
CA SER A 27 -17.85 -6.21 9.03
C SER A 27 -16.86 -5.05 8.96
N LEU A 28 -17.32 -3.83 9.26
CA LEU A 28 -16.42 -2.68 9.38
C LEU A 28 -15.56 -2.85 10.64
N ILE A 29 -14.25 -2.94 10.45
CA ILE A 29 -13.27 -3.04 11.54
C ILE A 29 -12.82 -1.65 11.98
N ARG A 30 -12.54 -0.78 11.00
CA ARG A 30 -12.12 0.59 11.28
C ARG A 30 -12.61 1.54 10.20
N SER A 31 -13.41 2.52 10.61
CA SER A 31 -13.82 3.64 9.76
C SER A 31 -12.61 4.38 9.21
N GLU A 32 -12.78 5.04 8.07
CA GLU A 32 -11.71 5.77 7.38
C GLU A 32 -10.82 6.59 8.32
N TYR A 33 -9.51 6.34 8.25
CA TYR A 33 -8.51 6.95 9.11
C TYR A 33 -7.29 7.38 8.30
N LYS A 34 -6.62 8.43 8.78
CA LYS A 34 -5.42 8.98 8.16
C LYS A 34 -4.21 8.16 8.55
N GLN A 35 -3.37 7.88 7.57
CA GLN A 35 -2.08 7.23 7.76
C GLN A 35 -0.97 8.13 7.21
N LYS A 36 0.11 8.30 7.98
CA LYS A 36 1.32 9.02 7.56
C LYS A 36 2.43 8.02 7.32
N ARG A 37 3.12 8.13 6.19
CA ARG A 37 4.15 7.18 5.79
C ARG A 37 5.42 7.89 5.38
N VAL A 38 6.55 7.27 5.67
CA VAL A 38 7.84 7.61 5.09
C VAL A 38 8.43 6.35 4.49
N ASN A 39 8.70 6.37 3.20
CA ASN A 39 9.38 5.29 2.50
C ASN A 39 10.86 5.61 2.31
N PHE A 40 11.66 4.56 2.33
CA PHE A 40 13.12 4.63 2.18
C PHE A 40 13.60 3.62 1.13
N ASP A 41 14.42 4.12 0.22
CA ASP A 41 15.22 3.33 -0.71
C ASP A 41 16.49 2.87 0.02
N LEU A 42 16.72 1.56 0.01
CA LEU A 42 17.84 0.92 0.70
C LEU A 42 19.12 0.88 -0.13
N GLN A 43 19.18 1.69 -1.18
CA GLN A 43 20.25 1.76 -2.17
C GLN A 43 20.37 0.45 -2.95
N ASN A 44 19.62 0.44 -4.04
CA ASN A 44 19.52 -0.60 -5.06
C ASN A 44 20.82 -1.42 -5.30
N PHE A 45 20.85 -2.66 -4.80
CA PHE A 45 21.97 -3.60 -5.03
C PHE A 45 21.94 -4.28 -6.42
N GLY A 46 21.22 -3.74 -7.40
CA GLY A 46 21.12 -4.33 -8.74
C GLY A 46 20.34 -5.65 -8.75
N ARG A 47 19.13 -5.65 -8.17
CA ARG A 47 18.34 -6.86 -7.94
C ARG A 47 17.08 -6.87 -8.81
N ASP A 48 16.60 -8.06 -9.16
CA ASP A 48 15.38 -8.28 -9.98
C ASP A 48 14.07 -8.07 -9.18
N PHE A 49 14.10 -7.18 -8.19
CA PHE A 49 12.98 -6.90 -7.30
C PHE A 49 12.98 -5.44 -6.82
N TRP A 50 11.79 -4.96 -6.44
CA TRP A 50 11.61 -3.76 -5.65
C TRP A 50 11.85 -4.07 -4.17
N GLU A 51 12.59 -3.20 -3.49
CA GLU A 51 12.75 -3.26 -2.04
C GLU A 51 12.68 -1.86 -1.44
N TRP A 52 12.06 -1.74 -0.28
CA TRP A 52 12.01 -0.50 0.46
C TRP A 52 11.79 -0.78 1.95
N ALA A 53 12.23 0.15 2.78
CA ALA A 53 11.79 0.22 4.17
C ALA A 53 10.71 1.29 4.30
N ARG A 54 9.83 1.13 5.28
CA ARG A 54 8.74 2.07 5.58
C ARG A 54 8.66 2.31 7.08
N VAL A 55 8.39 3.54 7.48
CA VAL A 55 7.80 3.87 8.78
C VAL A 55 6.40 4.41 8.54
N ARG A 56 5.40 3.87 9.23
CA ARG A 56 3.99 4.26 9.08
C ARG A 56 3.36 4.54 10.43
N ASP A 57 2.76 5.70 10.58
CA ASP A 57 1.84 6.02 11.67
C ASP A 57 0.40 5.81 11.16
N GLU A 58 -0.34 4.94 11.84
CA GLU A 58 -1.73 4.59 11.55
C GLU A 58 -2.72 5.33 12.47
N GLY A 59 -2.23 6.21 13.34
CA GLY A 59 -3.01 6.98 14.31
C GLY A 59 -3.26 6.26 15.63
N ASP A 60 -3.26 4.92 15.64
CA ASP A 60 -3.37 4.08 16.83
C ASP A 60 -2.09 3.30 17.14
N LYS A 61 -1.28 3.02 16.13
CA LYS A 61 0.03 2.37 16.23
C LYS A 61 1.00 2.93 15.19
N ILE A 62 2.29 2.70 15.41
CA ILE A 62 3.35 3.04 14.47
C ILE A 62 4.04 1.73 14.07
N THR A 63 4.19 1.47 12.78
CA THR A 63 4.89 0.28 12.28
C THR A 63 6.14 0.65 11.51
N MET A 64 7.13 -0.24 11.56
CA MET A 64 8.25 -0.25 10.65
C MET A 64 8.21 -1.53 9.82
N ALA A 65 8.40 -1.39 8.51
CA ALA A 65 8.38 -2.52 7.60
C ALA A 65 9.58 -2.54 6.65
N TYR A 66 9.96 -3.75 6.23
CA TYR A 66 10.79 -4.01 5.06
C TYR A 66 9.96 -4.83 4.08
N LYS A 67 9.78 -4.31 2.85
CA LYS A 67 9.07 -4.98 1.77
C LYS A 67 10.02 -5.40 0.66
N ASN A 68 9.74 -6.55 0.06
CA ASN A 68 10.44 -7.12 -1.07
C ASN A 68 9.45 -7.74 -2.06
N VAL A 69 9.39 -7.19 -3.27
CA VAL A 69 8.43 -7.59 -4.31
C VAL A 69 9.17 -7.77 -5.64
N PRO A 70 9.21 -8.98 -6.23
CA PRO A 70 9.80 -9.19 -7.55
C PRO A 70 9.19 -8.28 -8.63
N LEU A 71 9.98 -7.89 -9.64
CA LEU A 71 9.51 -6.98 -10.70
C LEU A 71 8.31 -7.55 -11.51
N ASN A 72 8.24 -8.88 -11.61
CA ASN A 72 7.13 -9.62 -12.22
C ASN A 72 6.52 -10.56 -11.15
N SER A 73 5.95 -9.98 -10.10
CA SER A 73 5.40 -10.70 -8.96
C SER A 73 4.08 -11.39 -9.29
N SER A 74 3.91 -12.58 -8.73
CA SER A 74 2.61 -13.19 -8.43
C SER A 74 2.26 -12.96 -6.97
N ILE A 75 1.01 -13.23 -6.60
CA ILE A 75 0.49 -13.05 -5.25
C ILE A 75 1.31 -13.75 -4.15
N ASP A 76 1.97 -14.87 -4.46
CA ASP A 76 2.76 -15.66 -3.51
C ASP A 76 4.21 -15.18 -3.32
N GLN A 77 4.57 -14.06 -3.94
CA GLN A 77 5.96 -13.58 -4.00
C GLN A 77 6.21 -12.26 -3.26
N GLN A 78 5.16 -11.62 -2.73
CA GLN A 78 5.30 -10.41 -1.92
C GLN A 78 5.78 -10.78 -0.52
N LYS A 79 6.92 -10.22 -0.09
CA LYS A 79 7.54 -10.54 1.20
C LYS A 79 7.60 -9.31 2.11
N GLU A 80 7.08 -9.47 3.32
CA GLU A 80 6.99 -8.45 4.37
C GLU A 80 7.77 -8.91 5.62
N ILE A 81 8.44 -7.95 6.26
CA ILE A 81 8.69 -7.97 7.70
C ILE A 81 8.08 -6.68 8.23
N GLU A 82 7.06 -6.78 9.08
CA GLU A 82 6.46 -5.63 9.76
C GLU A 82 6.42 -5.88 11.26
N PHE A 83 6.69 -4.83 12.03
CA PHE A 83 6.56 -4.83 13.48
C PHE A 83 6.20 -3.43 14.00
N GLU A 84 5.58 -3.39 15.18
CA GLU A 84 5.26 -2.14 15.87
C GLU A 84 6.52 -1.51 16.48
N ILE A 85 6.62 -0.19 16.36
CA ILE A 85 7.62 0.64 17.02
C ILE A 85 6.90 1.71 17.86
N SER A 86 7.59 2.28 18.84
CA SER A 86 6.96 3.24 19.76
C SER A 86 7.04 4.70 19.33
N ASP A 87 7.84 5.03 18.30
CA ASP A 87 8.15 6.42 17.93
C ASP A 87 8.55 6.51 16.44
N MET A 88 7.87 7.38 15.69
CA MET A 88 8.02 7.50 14.24
C MET A 88 9.34 8.18 13.87
N GLU A 89 9.69 9.25 14.58
CA GLU A 89 10.91 10.04 14.39
C GLU A 89 12.16 9.18 14.65
N ALA A 90 12.16 8.39 15.72
CA ALA A 90 13.23 7.44 16.02
C ALA A 90 13.37 6.37 14.94
N GLY A 91 12.25 5.88 14.39
CA GLY A 91 12.28 4.93 13.28
C GLY A 91 12.88 5.53 12.00
N ILE A 92 12.52 6.78 11.69
CA ILE A 92 13.06 7.53 10.56
C ILE A 92 14.57 7.79 10.74
N GLU A 93 14.98 8.21 11.93
CA GLU A 93 16.38 8.47 12.27
C GLU A 93 17.21 7.18 12.20
N PHE A 94 16.68 6.07 12.71
CA PHE A 94 17.33 4.76 12.64
C PHE A 94 17.64 4.34 11.20
N LEU A 95 16.64 4.35 10.32
CA LEU A 95 16.82 3.98 8.91
C LEU A 95 17.77 4.94 8.18
N SER A 96 17.63 6.24 8.41
CA SER A 96 18.51 7.25 7.82
C SER A 96 19.97 7.08 8.25
N THR A 97 20.19 6.76 9.53
CA THR A 97 21.53 6.50 10.10
C THR A 97 22.18 5.25 9.51
N LEU A 98 21.38 4.23 9.17
CA LEU A 98 21.85 3.05 8.44
C LEU A 98 22.19 3.32 6.96
N GLY A 99 21.94 4.54 6.47
CA GLY A 99 22.20 4.95 5.09
C GLY A 99 21.01 4.77 4.16
N ALA A 100 19.82 4.44 4.65
CA ALA A 100 18.62 4.41 3.84
C ALA A 100 18.25 5.83 3.38
N ARG A 101 17.91 6.00 2.10
CA ARG A 101 17.53 7.30 1.54
C ARG A 101 16.02 7.44 1.59
N MET A 102 15.52 8.46 2.28
CA MET A 102 14.10 8.81 2.23
C MET A 102 13.67 9.12 0.80
N THR A 103 12.67 8.41 0.28
CA THR A 103 12.14 8.60 -1.09
C THR A 103 10.90 9.45 -1.11
N ASN A 104 9.97 9.19 -0.19
CA ASN A 104 8.73 9.95 -0.12
C ASN A 104 8.17 10.00 1.30
N TYR A 105 7.42 11.08 1.53
CA TYR A 105 6.46 11.21 2.61
C TYR A 105 5.06 11.23 2.00
N SER A 106 4.15 10.41 2.53
CA SER A 106 2.77 10.39 2.06
C SER A 106 1.74 10.39 3.18
N GLU A 107 0.61 11.02 2.90
CA GLU A 107 -0.59 10.98 3.73
C GLU A 107 -1.73 10.36 2.93
N THR A 108 -2.27 9.25 3.43
CA THR A 108 -3.37 8.52 2.77
C THR A 108 -4.52 8.33 3.73
N LEU A 109 -5.66 7.91 3.20
CA LEU A 109 -6.79 7.44 3.99
C LEU A 109 -7.00 5.95 3.73
N ARG A 110 -7.35 5.21 4.78
CA ARG A 110 -7.69 3.78 4.70
C ARG A 110 -8.95 3.52 5.51
N GLU A 111 -9.85 2.70 4.98
CA GLU A 111 -10.98 2.14 5.71
C GLU A 111 -10.88 0.61 5.67
N ARG A 112 -11.02 -0.06 6.81
CA ARG A 112 -10.75 -1.49 6.96
C ARG A 112 -12.00 -2.30 7.28
N TRP A 113 -12.16 -3.40 6.56
CA TRP A 113 -13.24 -4.35 6.71
C TRP A 113 -12.70 -5.78 6.85
N ASP A 114 -13.50 -6.65 7.46
CA ASP A 114 -13.27 -8.10 7.51
C ASP A 114 -14.39 -8.80 6.73
N LEU A 115 -14.02 -9.69 5.81
CA LEU A 115 -14.93 -10.57 5.11
C LEU A 115 -14.48 -12.01 5.31
N ASP A 116 -15.14 -12.73 6.22
CA ASP A 116 -14.84 -14.13 6.56
C ASP A 116 -13.37 -14.36 6.97
N GLY A 117 -12.75 -13.41 7.68
CA GLY A 117 -11.35 -13.48 8.08
C GLY A 117 -10.34 -13.01 7.02
N VAL A 118 -10.82 -12.47 5.89
CA VAL A 118 -10.01 -11.80 4.85
C VAL A 118 -10.10 -10.28 5.07
N GLU A 119 -8.95 -9.61 5.09
CA GLU A 119 -8.86 -8.17 5.25
C GLU A 119 -9.17 -7.47 3.93
N ILE A 120 -10.10 -6.52 3.95
CA ILE A 120 -10.45 -5.68 2.81
C ILE A 120 -10.20 -4.22 3.18
N ASP A 121 -9.24 -3.61 2.52
CA ASP A 121 -8.87 -2.21 2.75
C ASP A 121 -9.29 -1.34 1.57
N ILE A 122 -10.13 -0.34 1.82
CA ILE A 122 -10.42 0.73 0.86
C ILE A 122 -9.40 1.84 1.07
N ASP A 123 -8.57 2.06 0.06
CA ASP A 123 -7.48 3.02 0.09
C ASP A 123 -7.76 4.25 -0.76
N THR A 124 -7.48 5.42 -0.20
CA THR A 124 -7.47 6.69 -0.93
C THR A 124 -6.08 7.29 -0.83
N TRP A 125 -5.42 7.41 -1.97
CA TRP A 125 -4.10 8.04 -2.11
C TRP A 125 -4.23 9.38 -2.86
N PRO A 126 -3.41 10.39 -2.55
CA PRO A 126 -3.46 11.68 -3.24
C PRO A 126 -3.33 11.54 -4.75
N HIS A 127 -4.25 12.15 -5.51
CA HIS A 127 -4.23 12.12 -6.98
C HIS A 127 -4.41 10.73 -7.63
N LEU A 128 -4.89 9.72 -6.90
CA LEU A 128 -5.37 8.48 -7.48
C LEU A 128 -6.86 8.32 -7.21
N ASP A 129 -7.56 7.62 -8.10
CA ASP A 129 -8.88 7.10 -7.76
C ASP A 129 -8.73 6.05 -6.64
N PRO A 130 -9.71 5.93 -5.74
CA PRO A 130 -9.67 4.94 -4.68
C PRO A 130 -9.53 3.51 -5.23
N PHE A 131 -8.88 2.65 -4.46
CA PHE A 131 -8.65 1.26 -4.80
C PHE A 131 -8.84 0.36 -3.57
N VAL A 132 -8.90 -0.94 -3.82
CA VAL A 132 -9.14 -1.95 -2.79
C VAL A 132 -7.95 -2.90 -2.73
N GLU A 133 -7.43 -3.16 -1.54
CA GLU A 133 -6.53 -4.26 -1.25
C GLU A 133 -7.32 -5.39 -0.57
N ILE A 134 -7.18 -6.62 -1.06
CA ILE A 134 -7.73 -7.84 -0.48
C ILE A 134 -6.56 -8.69 0.00
N GLU A 135 -6.45 -8.89 1.32
CA GLU A 135 -5.35 -9.63 1.93
C GLU A 135 -5.85 -10.83 2.75
N GLY A 136 -5.26 -12.00 2.51
CA GLY A 136 -5.63 -13.25 3.17
C GLY A 136 -4.43 -14.14 3.50
N LYS A 137 -4.69 -15.32 4.08
CA LYS A 137 -3.63 -16.27 4.47
C LYS A 137 -3.18 -17.16 3.32
N SER A 138 -3.90 -17.12 2.19
CA SER A 138 -3.57 -17.86 0.97
C SER A 138 -4.21 -17.20 -0.25
N GLU A 139 -3.66 -17.45 -1.44
CA GLU A 139 -4.26 -17.02 -2.71
C GLU A 139 -5.71 -17.49 -2.87
N LYS A 140 -6.04 -18.68 -2.35
CA LYS A 140 -7.40 -19.21 -2.41
C LYS A 140 -8.40 -18.31 -1.69
N GLU A 141 -8.07 -17.89 -0.45
CA GLU A 141 -8.93 -17.00 0.34
C GLU A 141 -9.13 -15.65 -0.37
N VAL A 142 -8.06 -15.08 -0.92
CA VAL A 142 -8.09 -13.81 -1.64
C VAL A 142 -8.95 -13.91 -2.90
N ARG A 143 -8.82 -14.99 -3.68
CA ARG A 143 -9.66 -15.25 -4.86
C ARG A 143 -11.14 -15.40 -4.51
N GLU A 144 -11.44 -16.13 -3.43
CA GLU A 144 -12.81 -16.34 -2.98
C GLU A 144 -13.46 -15.03 -2.50
N ALA A 145 -12.71 -14.20 -1.76
CA ALA A 145 -13.16 -12.88 -1.34
C ALA A 145 -13.36 -11.93 -2.55
N ALA A 146 -12.41 -11.89 -3.48
CA ALA A 146 -12.53 -11.10 -4.71
C ALA A 146 -13.78 -11.47 -5.51
N ALA A 147 -14.04 -12.77 -5.68
CA ALA A 147 -15.24 -13.25 -6.37
C ALA A 147 -16.54 -12.87 -5.64
N LYS A 148 -16.58 -12.97 -4.30
CA LYS A 148 -17.75 -12.53 -3.49
C LYS A 148 -18.01 -11.03 -3.62
N LEU A 149 -16.96 -10.25 -3.84
CA LEU A 149 -17.03 -8.79 -4.03
C LEU A 149 -17.21 -8.38 -5.50
N ASN A 150 -17.47 -9.34 -6.38
CA ASN A 150 -17.71 -9.16 -7.82
C ASN A 150 -16.52 -8.56 -8.59
N PHE A 151 -15.29 -8.79 -8.13
CA PHE A 151 -14.11 -8.46 -8.92
C PHE A 151 -13.76 -9.57 -9.92
N ASP A 152 -13.32 -9.19 -11.12
CA ASP A 152 -12.67 -10.12 -12.04
C ASP A 152 -11.20 -10.29 -11.61
N TRP A 153 -10.79 -11.52 -11.36
CA TRP A 153 -9.41 -11.83 -10.99
C TRP A 153 -8.40 -11.42 -12.06
N ASN A 154 -8.78 -11.33 -13.33
CA ASN A 154 -7.88 -10.88 -14.39
C ASN A 154 -7.46 -9.41 -14.24
N ASP A 155 -8.22 -8.63 -13.47
CA ASP A 155 -7.91 -7.24 -13.15
C ASP A 155 -7.04 -7.12 -11.88
N ALA A 156 -6.76 -8.23 -11.20
CA ALA A 156 -5.97 -8.23 -9.97
C ALA A 156 -4.53 -7.79 -10.23
N MET A 157 -4.07 -6.85 -9.42
CA MET A 157 -2.70 -6.35 -9.42
C MET A 157 -1.96 -6.82 -8.16
N PHE A 158 -0.68 -7.18 -8.31
CA PHE A 158 0.17 -7.67 -7.21
C PHE A 158 1.34 -6.72 -6.99
N CYS A 159 1.05 -5.48 -6.60
CA CYS A 159 2.04 -4.41 -6.49
C CYS A 159 1.62 -3.32 -5.49
N GLY A 160 2.59 -2.59 -4.95
CA GLY A 160 2.31 -1.41 -4.13
C GLY A 160 1.85 -0.19 -4.93
N ALA A 161 1.29 0.81 -4.23
CA ALA A 161 0.72 2.03 -4.80
C ALA A 161 1.64 2.81 -5.77
N GLY A 162 2.97 2.76 -5.58
CA GLY A 162 3.93 3.39 -6.49
C GLY A 162 3.80 2.90 -7.94
N ARG A 163 3.45 1.62 -8.14
CA ARG A 163 3.18 1.05 -9.47
C ARG A 163 1.85 1.55 -10.05
N ILE A 164 0.83 1.76 -9.21
CA ILE A 164 -0.45 2.35 -9.62
C ILE A 164 -0.22 3.77 -10.14
N TYR A 165 0.55 4.60 -9.43
CA TYR A 165 0.96 5.92 -9.94
C TYR A 165 1.70 5.81 -11.27
N GLU A 166 2.62 4.87 -11.43
CA GLU A 166 3.34 4.68 -12.69
C GLU A 166 2.41 4.29 -13.85
N MET A 167 1.35 3.53 -13.59
CA MET A 167 0.34 3.19 -14.59
C MET A 167 -0.53 4.38 -14.98
N VAL A 168 -0.95 5.20 -14.01
CA VAL A 168 -1.81 6.36 -14.24
C VAL A 168 -1.05 7.53 -14.88
N TYR A 169 0.18 7.79 -14.41
CA TYR A 169 0.95 8.98 -14.79
C TYR A 169 2.17 8.69 -15.70
N GLY A 170 2.45 7.42 -15.98
CA GLY A 170 3.61 7.01 -16.79
C GLY A 170 4.96 7.12 -16.06
N THR A 171 4.98 7.45 -14.77
CA THR A 171 6.22 7.52 -13.98
C THR A 171 5.99 7.18 -12.50
N HIS A 172 6.93 6.46 -11.91
CA HIS A 172 6.89 6.10 -10.49
C HIS A 172 7.22 7.32 -9.60
N PRO A 173 6.57 7.50 -8.44
CA PRO A 173 6.84 8.64 -7.55
C PRO A 173 8.32 8.82 -7.23
N ASP A 174 9.01 7.74 -6.87
CA ASP A 174 10.45 7.77 -6.53
C ASP A 174 11.38 8.19 -7.71
N LYS A 175 10.86 8.24 -8.95
CA LYS A 175 11.60 8.73 -10.13
C LYS A 175 11.41 10.23 -10.36
N LEU A 176 10.47 10.88 -9.68
CA LEU A 176 10.20 12.31 -9.82
C LEU A 176 11.36 13.18 -9.29
N SER A 177 12.06 12.73 -8.24
CA SER A 177 13.21 13.42 -7.67
C SER A 177 14.25 12.43 -7.13
N LYS A 178 15.51 12.69 -7.46
CA LYS A 178 16.66 11.97 -6.88
C LYS A 178 17.33 12.71 -5.71
N LYS A 179 16.97 13.97 -5.48
CA LYS A 179 17.64 14.85 -4.51
C LYS A 179 16.79 15.06 -3.26
N GLU A 180 15.53 15.43 -3.47
CA GLU A 180 14.57 15.70 -2.40
C GLU A 180 13.52 14.59 -2.32
N PRO A 181 13.07 14.22 -1.10
CA PRO A 181 11.93 13.34 -0.92
C PRO A 181 10.66 13.93 -1.57
N ILE A 182 9.88 13.08 -2.23
CA ILE A 182 8.58 13.48 -2.78
C ILE A 182 7.56 13.58 -1.66
N ARG A 183 6.76 14.64 -1.66
CA ARG A 183 5.58 14.76 -0.79
C ARG A 183 4.33 14.41 -1.58
N LEU A 184 3.54 13.47 -1.06
CA LEU A 184 2.25 13.08 -1.60
C LEU A 184 1.21 13.24 -0.49
N THR A 185 0.60 14.42 -0.40
CA THR A 185 -0.50 14.69 0.54
C THR A 185 -1.71 15.21 -0.21
N PHE A 186 -2.88 15.20 0.43
CA PHE A 186 -4.10 15.75 -0.16
C PHE A 186 -4.06 17.27 -0.35
N GLU A 187 -3.12 17.95 0.30
CA GLU A 187 -2.95 19.41 0.24
C GLU A 187 -1.89 19.83 -0.79
N ASP A 188 -0.98 18.93 -1.16
CA ASP A 188 0.10 19.20 -2.10
C ASP A 188 -0.43 19.23 -3.56
N PRO A 189 0.16 20.06 -4.44
CA PRO A 189 -0.15 20.02 -5.86
C PRO A 189 0.31 18.69 -6.47
N ASN A 190 -0.40 18.22 -7.50
CA ASN A 190 -0.08 16.96 -8.16
C ASN A 190 1.34 17.00 -8.78
N PRO A 191 2.33 16.27 -8.22
CA PRO A 191 3.72 16.38 -8.65
C PRO A 191 4.00 15.63 -9.97
N PHE A 192 3.02 14.89 -10.49
CA PHE A 192 3.12 14.17 -11.76
C PHE A 192 2.73 15.06 -12.95
N LEU A 193 2.01 16.16 -12.72
CA LEU A 193 1.60 17.10 -13.74
C LEU A 193 2.63 18.24 -13.79
N LYS A 194 3.34 18.35 -14.92
CA LYS A 194 4.29 19.44 -15.19
C LYS A 194 3.62 20.65 -15.79
#